data_AF-A0A6A6CBC9-F1
#
_entry.id   AF-A0A6A6CBC9-F1
#
_cell.length_a   1.000
_cell.length_b   1.000
_cell.length_c   1.000
_cell.angle_alpha   90.00
_cell.angle_beta   90.00
_cell.angle_gamma   90.00
#
_symmetry.space_group_name_H-M   'P 1'
#
loop_
_entity.id
_entity.type
_entity.pdbx_description
1 polymer ?
#
loop_
_entity_poly.entity_id
_entity_poly.type
_entity_poly.pdbx_seq_one_letter_code
_entity_poly.pdbx_strand_id
1 'polypeptide(L)'
;MEQQNGALARPRVKLDIGGDYDQWWKDVYFALSAKHGKGLLVYCEPRRQSYLSHDEKENMEEGNFEASVIIYNHVSTSLLLRVPHRDRFLPRKLLAHLAVLSKPFRILDLPAELRFRIYEMYFAAVAPGPHNVLDDGLPMATTSVLPSLTKTCRQIRQESLSLFISSRTLDISLPVSEDESQALHNIDTVKLWAENCAKAYLRHLRAVNLSYHMSTFPGFDCNLSFTEHSGLQISLESDDAWIYANQKAEAKQKQLKEHAEKIEAERRVLDLKGESIVLALIRDPEVWVWSDDQGE
;
A
#
# COMPACT_ATOMS: atom_id res chain seq x y z
N MET A 1 -53.59 6.12 -31.96
CA MET A 1 -53.25 5.76 -30.57
C MET A 1 -52.15 4.71 -30.62
N GLU A 2 -50.90 5.13 -30.62
CA GLU A 2 -49.76 4.22 -30.55
C GLU A 2 -49.58 3.80 -29.09
N GLN A 3 -49.83 2.52 -28.80
CA GLN A 3 -49.46 1.93 -27.52
C GLN A 3 -47.93 1.90 -27.46
N GLN A 4 -47.33 2.87 -26.77
CA GLN A 4 -45.94 2.83 -26.36
C GLN A 4 -45.77 1.62 -25.42
N ASN A 5 -45.44 0.47 -25.99
CA ASN A 5 -44.83 -0.65 -25.27
C ASN A 5 -43.42 -0.22 -24.83
N GLY A 6 -43.38 0.65 -23.83
CA GLY A 6 -42.18 0.93 -23.06
C GLY A 6 -41.84 -0.31 -22.26
N ALA A 7 -41.24 -1.29 -22.92
CA ALA A 7 -40.56 -2.40 -22.27
C ALA A 7 -39.45 -1.78 -21.43
N LEU A 8 -39.77 -1.46 -20.17
CA LEU A 8 -38.82 -1.02 -19.17
C LEU A 8 -37.65 -1.98 -19.23
N ALA A 9 -36.52 -1.50 -19.75
CA ALA A 9 -35.29 -2.26 -19.85
C ALA A 9 -34.92 -2.66 -18.43
N ARG A 10 -35.33 -3.86 -18.01
CA ARG A 10 -35.04 -4.34 -16.67
C ARG A 10 -33.53 -4.32 -16.54
N PRO A 11 -32.97 -3.64 -15.52
CA PRO A 11 -31.53 -3.59 -15.34
C PRO A 11 -31.02 -5.03 -15.31
N ARG A 12 -30.10 -5.34 -16.24
CA ARG A 12 -29.47 -6.65 -16.30
C ARG A 12 -28.56 -6.77 -15.09
N VAL A 13 -29.07 -7.33 -14.01
CA VAL A 13 -28.25 -7.71 -12.85
C VAL A 13 -27.21 -8.71 -13.36
N LYS A 14 -25.93 -8.32 -13.32
CA LYS A 14 -24.80 -9.17 -13.68
C LYS A 14 -23.99 -9.46 -12.42
N LEU A 15 -23.77 -10.75 -12.14
CA LEU A 15 -22.81 -11.17 -11.12
C LEU A 15 -21.39 -10.92 -11.64
N ASP A 16 -20.55 -10.31 -10.82
CA ASP A 16 -19.13 -10.15 -11.09
C ASP A 16 -18.28 -10.55 -9.87
N ILE A 17 -16.96 -10.56 -10.04
CA ILE A 17 -16.00 -10.89 -8.97
C ILE A 17 -16.20 -9.94 -7.78
N GLY A 18 -16.43 -10.50 -6.59
CA GLY A 18 -16.71 -9.74 -5.37
C GLY A 18 -18.14 -9.24 -5.24
N GLY A 19 -19.04 -9.59 -6.16
CA GLY A 19 -20.47 -9.28 -6.07
C GLY A 19 -21.18 -10.07 -4.97
N ASP A 20 -22.28 -9.51 -4.45
CA ASP A 20 -23.16 -10.19 -3.50
C ASP A 20 -23.93 -11.33 -4.20
N TYR A 21 -23.42 -12.55 -4.05
CA TYR A 21 -24.02 -13.75 -4.63
C TYR A 21 -25.45 -13.99 -4.15
N ASP A 22 -25.73 -13.78 -2.87
CA ASP A 22 -27.03 -14.12 -2.29
C ASP A 22 -28.10 -13.15 -2.79
N GLN A 23 -27.75 -11.87 -2.88
CA GLN A 23 -28.64 -10.88 -3.48
C GLN A 23 -28.82 -11.12 -4.98
N TRP A 24 -27.72 -11.36 -5.72
CA TRP A 24 -27.79 -11.68 -7.15
C TRP A 24 -28.65 -12.91 -7.42
N TRP A 25 -28.48 -13.97 -6.62
CA TRP A 25 -29.24 -15.21 -6.81
C TRP A 25 -30.72 -15.00 -6.53
N LYS A 26 -31.09 -14.21 -5.51
CA LYS A 26 -32.51 -13.83 -5.28
C LYS A 26 -33.10 -13.12 -6.50
N ASP A 27 -32.37 -12.19 -7.10
CA ASP A 27 -32.83 -11.41 -8.25
C ASP A 27 -32.98 -12.29 -9.50
N VAL A 28 -31.99 -13.16 -9.76
CA VAL A 28 -32.03 -14.12 -10.88
C VAL A 28 -33.11 -15.17 -10.67
N TYR A 29 -33.26 -15.68 -9.44
CA TYR A 29 -34.30 -16.65 -9.09
C TYR A 29 -35.70 -16.07 -9.32
N PHE A 30 -35.93 -14.82 -8.91
CA PHE A 30 -37.19 -14.14 -9.14
C PHE A 30 -37.45 -13.92 -10.66
N ALA A 31 -36.43 -13.51 -11.40
CA ALA A 31 -36.52 -13.34 -12.85
C ALA A 31 -36.81 -14.65 -13.59
N LEU A 32 -36.14 -15.74 -13.21
CA LEU A 32 -36.37 -17.09 -13.72
C LEU A 32 -37.80 -17.56 -13.43
N SER A 33 -38.24 -17.42 -12.18
CA SER A 33 -39.59 -17.79 -11.74
C SER A 33 -40.67 -17.06 -12.53
N ALA A 34 -40.48 -15.76 -12.77
CA ALA A 34 -41.45 -14.93 -13.46
C ALA A 34 -41.54 -15.22 -14.97
N LYS A 35 -40.41 -15.57 -15.61
CA LYS A 35 -40.34 -15.73 -17.07
C LYS A 35 -40.60 -17.17 -17.53
N HIS A 36 -40.17 -18.16 -16.75
CA HIS A 36 -40.16 -19.56 -17.16
C HIS A 36 -40.96 -20.49 -16.23
N GLY A 37 -41.59 -19.94 -15.18
CA GLY A 37 -42.31 -20.72 -14.18
C GLY A 37 -41.39 -21.49 -13.23
N LYS A 38 -41.99 -22.25 -12.30
CA LYS A 38 -41.26 -23.00 -11.26
C LYS A 38 -40.53 -24.24 -11.79
N GLY A 39 -40.78 -24.66 -13.03
CA GLY A 39 -40.23 -25.89 -13.62
C GLY A 39 -38.71 -25.87 -13.75
N LEU A 40 -38.14 -24.77 -14.25
CA LEU A 40 -36.69 -24.64 -14.46
C LEU A 40 -35.88 -24.52 -13.16
N LEU A 41 -36.53 -24.10 -12.06
CA LEU A 41 -35.89 -24.01 -10.75
C LEU A 41 -35.56 -25.38 -10.15
N VAL A 42 -36.28 -26.43 -10.57
CA VAL A 42 -36.05 -27.80 -10.10
C VAL A 42 -34.62 -28.27 -10.43
N TYR A 43 -34.04 -27.80 -11.53
CA TYR A 43 -32.67 -28.13 -11.95
C TYR A 43 -31.60 -27.46 -11.09
N CYS A 44 -31.97 -26.46 -10.30
CA CYS A 44 -31.08 -25.78 -9.35
C CYS A 44 -31.12 -26.42 -7.95
N GLU A 45 -32.11 -27.28 -7.65
CA GLU A 45 -32.31 -27.85 -6.32
C GLU A 45 -31.59 -29.20 -6.11
N PRO A 46 -31.00 -29.45 -4.91
CA PRO A 46 -30.24 -30.68 -4.65
C PRO A 46 -31.05 -31.99 -4.58
N ARG A 47 -32.36 -31.92 -4.31
CA ARG A 47 -33.12 -33.06 -3.74
C ARG A 47 -33.70 -34.08 -4.74
N ARG A 48 -33.69 -33.82 -6.06
CA ARG A 48 -34.43 -34.67 -7.03
C ARG A 48 -33.61 -35.69 -7.83
N GLN A 49 -32.28 -35.70 -7.73
CA GLN A 49 -31.45 -36.46 -8.69
C GLN A 49 -31.43 -37.98 -8.50
N SER A 50 -31.79 -38.52 -7.33
CA SER A 50 -31.54 -39.93 -7.01
C SER A 50 -32.56 -40.94 -7.56
N TYR A 51 -33.69 -40.51 -8.13
CA TYR A 51 -34.81 -41.41 -8.47
C TYR A 51 -35.37 -41.26 -9.89
N LEU A 52 -34.61 -40.69 -10.83
CA LEU A 52 -35.10 -40.43 -12.17
C LEU A 52 -35.00 -41.67 -13.08
N SER A 53 -36.10 -41.99 -13.77
CA SER A 53 -36.20 -42.94 -14.88
C SER A 53 -35.36 -42.50 -16.09
N HIS A 54 -35.19 -43.37 -17.08
CA HIS A 54 -34.36 -43.06 -18.27
C HIS A 54 -34.93 -41.85 -19.05
N ASP A 55 -36.23 -41.81 -19.30
CA ASP A 55 -36.89 -40.71 -20.02
C ASP A 55 -36.82 -39.39 -19.22
N GLU A 56 -36.79 -39.47 -17.90
CA GLU A 56 -36.58 -38.30 -17.04
C GLU A 56 -35.13 -37.79 -17.08
N LYS A 57 -34.15 -38.62 -17.44
CA LYS A 57 -32.74 -38.19 -17.59
C LYS A 57 -32.52 -37.35 -18.85
N GLU A 58 -33.09 -37.73 -19.99
CA GLU A 58 -32.96 -36.95 -21.22
C GLU A 58 -33.64 -35.57 -21.09
N ASN A 59 -34.87 -35.54 -20.58
CA ASN A 59 -35.57 -34.29 -20.27
C ASN A 59 -34.79 -33.41 -19.25
N MET A 60 -34.05 -34.06 -18.35
CA MET A 60 -33.20 -33.36 -17.38
C MET A 60 -31.96 -32.73 -18.02
N GLU A 61 -31.36 -33.34 -19.04
CA GLU A 61 -30.22 -32.75 -19.75
C GLU A 61 -30.62 -31.49 -20.52
N GLU A 62 -31.76 -31.51 -21.20
CA GLU A 62 -32.29 -30.34 -21.91
C GLU A 62 -32.63 -29.21 -20.93
N GLY A 63 -33.32 -29.53 -19.83
CA GLY A 63 -33.65 -28.56 -18.79
C GLY A 63 -32.42 -27.99 -18.06
N ASN A 64 -31.38 -28.81 -17.85
CA ASN A 64 -30.09 -28.35 -17.32
C ASN A 64 -29.41 -27.36 -18.27
N PHE A 65 -29.44 -27.66 -19.57
CA PHE A 65 -28.85 -26.78 -20.58
C PHE A 65 -29.56 -25.43 -20.63
N GLU A 66 -30.90 -25.42 -20.71
CA GLU A 66 -31.69 -24.19 -20.75
C GLU A 66 -31.48 -23.33 -19.48
N ALA A 67 -31.55 -23.94 -18.30
CA ALA A 67 -31.29 -23.23 -17.04
C ALA A 67 -29.87 -22.64 -17.00
N SER A 68 -28.87 -23.39 -17.48
CA SER A 68 -27.49 -22.92 -17.53
C SER A 68 -27.32 -21.74 -18.47
N VAL A 69 -27.94 -21.78 -19.66
CA VAL A 69 -27.91 -20.67 -20.63
C VAL A 69 -28.51 -19.40 -20.03
N ILE A 70 -29.60 -19.52 -19.27
CA ILE A 70 -30.20 -18.35 -18.61
C ILE A 70 -29.26 -17.79 -17.55
N ILE A 71 -28.72 -18.63 -16.66
CA ILE A 71 -27.75 -18.21 -15.65
C ILE A 71 -26.55 -17.51 -16.32
N TYR A 72 -26.05 -18.08 -17.41
CA TYR A 72 -24.94 -17.53 -18.21
C TYR A 72 -25.15 -16.07 -18.61
N ASN A 73 -26.37 -15.72 -19.04
CA ASN A 73 -26.71 -14.37 -19.47
C ASN A 73 -26.67 -13.33 -18.32
N HIS A 74 -26.62 -13.79 -17.07
CA HIS A 74 -26.60 -12.98 -15.85
C HIS A 74 -25.25 -13.01 -15.11
N VAL A 75 -24.20 -13.55 -15.72
CA VAL A 75 -22.86 -13.65 -15.10
C VAL A 75 -21.82 -12.98 -16.00
N SER A 76 -20.81 -12.33 -15.41
CA SER A 76 -19.70 -11.75 -16.16
C SER A 76 -18.87 -12.83 -16.85
N THR A 77 -18.38 -12.54 -18.06
CA THR A 77 -17.52 -13.47 -18.81
C THR A 77 -16.27 -13.84 -18.00
N SER A 78 -15.72 -12.90 -17.24
CA SER A 78 -14.54 -13.09 -16.38
C SER A 78 -14.75 -14.17 -15.31
N LEU A 79 -15.93 -14.24 -14.69
CA LEU A 79 -16.27 -15.31 -13.74
C LEU A 79 -16.46 -16.66 -14.45
N LEU A 80 -17.18 -16.67 -15.58
CA LEU A 80 -17.49 -17.90 -16.32
C LEU A 80 -16.23 -18.60 -16.84
N LEU A 81 -15.21 -17.85 -17.25
CA LEU A 81 -13.93 -18.39 -17.69
C LEU A 81 -13.21 -19.21 -16.60
N ARG A 82 -13.49 -18.92 -15.32
CA ARG A 82 -12.90 -19.64 -14.17
C ARG A 82 -13.66 -20.90 -13.78
N VAL A 83 -14.86 -21.12 -14.32
CA VAL A 83 -15.65 -22.34 -14.09
C VAL A 83 -15.14 -23.45 -15.02
N PRO A 84 -14.89 -24.68 -14.53
CA PRO A 84 -14.51 -25.81 -15.38
C PRO A 84 -15.53 -26.05 -16.50
N HIS A 85 -15.07 -26.21 -17.74
CA HIS A 85 -15.94 -26.30 -18.93
C HIS A 85 -17.07 -27.34 -18.77
N ARG A 86 -16.77 -28.52 -18.23
CA ARG A 86 -17.72 -29.62 -17.99
C ARG A 86 -18.85 -29.28 -17.00
N ASP A 87 -18.64 -28.30 -16.13
CA ASP A 87 -19.60 -27.93 -15.09
C ASP A 87 -20.45 -26.72 -15.49
N ARG A 88 -20.14 -26.08 -16.63
CA ARG A 88 -20.82 -24.85 -17.10
C ARG A 88 -22.25 -25.07 -17.57
N PHE A 89 -22.58 -26.30 -17.97
CA PHE A 89 -23.92 -26.70 -18.45
C PHE A 89 -24.71 -27.48 -17.39
N LEU A 90 -24.22 -27.49 -16.16
CA LEU A 90 -24.86 -28.13 -15.02
C LEU A 90 -25.26 -27.03 -14.02
N PRO A 91 -26.50 -26.53 -14.02
CA PRO A 91 -26.91 -25.33 -13.29
C PRO A 91 -26.47 -25.34 -11.83
N ARG A 92 -26.68 -26.46 -11.16
CA ARG A 92 -26.28 -26.65 -9.76
C ARG A 92 -24.78 -26.49 -9.53
N LYS A 93 -23.94 -27.12 -10.37
CA LYS A 93 -22.49 -27.02 -10.23
C LYS A 93 -22.01 -25.62 -10.62
N LEU A 94 -22.58 -25.05 -11.66
CA LEU A 94 -22.33 -23.67 -12.07
C LEU A 94 -22.61 -22.71 -10.91
N LEU A 95 -23.79 -22.77 -10.30
CA LEU A 95 -24.18 -21.95 -9.15
C LEU A 95 -23.24 -22.15 -7.95
N ALA A 96 -22.85 -23.39 -7.65
CA ALA A 96 -21.88 -23.67 -6.59
C ALA A 96 -20.51 -23.02 -6.86
N HIS A 97 -20.00 -23.11 -8.10
CA HIS A 97 -18.76 -22.43 -8.50
C HIS A 97 -18.90 -20.91 -8.41
N LEU A 98 -20.02 -20.35 -8.90
CA LEU A 98 -20.28 -18.91 -8.83
C LEU A 98 -20.37 -18.41 -7.39
N ALA A 99 -20.99 -19.15 -6.47
CA ALA A 99 -21.04 -18.81 -5.05
C ALA A 99 -19.66 -18.73 -4.40
N VAL A 100 -18.70 -19.54 -4.87
CA VAL A 100 -17.31 -19.50 -4.39
C VAL A 100 -16.55 -18.36 -5.06
N LEU A 101 -16.66 -18.22 -6.39
CA LEU A 101 -15.88 -17.27 -7.18
C LEU A 101 -16.34 -15.81 -7.04
N SER A 102 -17.60 -15.58 -6.65
CA SER A 102 -18.16 -14.26 -6.37
C SER A 102 -17.75 -13.71 -5.02
N LYS A 103 -17.21 -14.55 -4.11
CA LYS A 103 -16.75 -14.07 -2.80
C LYS A 103 -15.73 -12.96 -2.99
N PRO A 104 -15.80 -11.88 -2.19
CA PRO A 104 -14.82 -10.82 -2.26
C PRO A 104 -13.45 -11.40 -1.96
N PHE A 105 -12.50 -11.08 -2.85
CA PHE A 105 -11.11 -11.45 -2.65
C PHE A 105 -10.58 -10.76 -1.41
N ARG A 106 -10.14 -11.54 -0.42
CA ARG A 106 -9.53 -11.01 0.79
C ARG A 106 -8.03 -11.03 0.62
N ILE A 107 -7.40 -9.86 0.61
CA ILE A 107 -5.93 -9.74 0.53
C ILE A 107 -5.24 -10.56 1.63
N LEU A 108 -5.83 -10.63 2.82
CA LEU A 108 -5.27 -11.37 3.95
C LEU A 108 -5.33 -12.90 3.80
N ASP A 109 -6.12 -13.43 2.87
CA ASP A 109 -6.16 -14.87 2.59
C ASP A 109 -4.96 -15.30 1.71
N LEU A 110 -4.21 -14.35 1.13
CA LEU A 110 -2.96 -14.64 0.43
C LEU A 110 -1.84 -15.02 1.41
N PRO A 111 -0.87 -15.86 1.01
CA PRO A 111 0.41 -15.97 1.70
C PRO A 111 1.12 -14.62 1.86
N ALA A 112 1.91 -14.47 2.92
CA ALA A 112 2.58 -13.22 3.25
C ALA A 112 3.51 -12.75 2.11
N GLU A 113 4.15 -13.68 1.42
CA GLU A 113 5.06 -13.42 0.32
C GLU A 113 4.36 -12.71 -0.85
N LEU A 114 3.14 -13.16 -1.19
CA LEU A 114 2.34 -12.52 -2.24
C LEU A 114 1.83 -11.16 -1.80
N ARG A 115 1.45 -11.00 -0.53
CA ARG A 115 1.08 -9.69 0.03
C ARG A 115 2.24 -8.70 -0.05
N PHE A 116 3.44 -9.11 0.36
CA PHE A 116 4.63 -8.29 0.27
C PHE A 116 4.93 -7.85 -1.17
N ARG A 117 4.83 -8.76 -2.16
CA ARG A 117 4.98 -8.38 -3.57
C ARG A 117 3.94 -7.35 -4.03
N ILE A 118 2.69 -7.48 -3.59
CA ILE A 118 1.65 -6.48 -3.88
C ILE A 118 2.02 -5.13 -3.24
N TYR A 119 2.54 -5.12 -2.02
CA TYR A 119 2.94 -3.89 -1.32
C TYR A 119 4.13 -3.22 -2.00
N GLU A 120 5.14 -3.98 -2.42
CA GLU A 120 6.27 -3.48 -3.20
C GLU A 120 5.81 -2.81 -4.50
N MET A 121 4.94 -3.49 -5.26
CA MET A 121 4.37 -2.93 -6.50
C MET A 121 3.56 -1.66 -6.23
N TYR A 122 2.77 -1.65 -5.16
CA TYR A 122 2.02 -0.46 -4.75
C TYR A 122 2.94 0.72 -4.42
N PHE A 123 3.98 0.50 -3.61
CA PHE A 123 4.90 1.57 -3.24
C PHE A 123 5.73 2.04 -4.42
N ALA A 124 6.13 1.15 -5.33
CA ALA A 124 6.79 1.50 -6.58
C ALA A 124 5.91 2.43 -7.45
N ALA A 125 4.60 2.20 -7.48
CA ALA A 125 3.67 2.99 -8.27
C ALA A 125 3.27 4.32 -7.63
N VAL A 126 3.05 4.37 -6.32
CA VAL A 126 2.47 5.54 -5.64
C VAL A 126 3.52 6.57 -5.23
N ALA A 127 4.76 6.15 -4.96
CA ALA A 127 5.82 7.03 -4.51
C ALA A 127 7.16 6.60 -5.14
N PRO A 128 7.38 6.85 -6.45
CA PRO A 128 8.55 6.32 -7.14
C PRO A 128 9.89 6.88 -6.64
N GLY A 129 9.90 8.04 -5.98
CA GLY A 129 11.11 8.70 -5.49
C GLY A 129 11.31 8.66 -3.97
N PRO A 130 12.20 9.52 -3.46
CA PRO A 130 12.26 9.86 -2.04
C PRO A 130 10.91 10.36 -1.54
N HIS A 131 10.62 10.12 -0.27
CA HIS A 131 9.31 10.45 0.32
C HIS A 131 9.48 11.54 1.37
N ASN A 132 8.91 12.72 1.13
CA ASN A 132 8.93 13.83 2.08
C ASN A 132 8.11 13.49 3.32
N VAL A 133 8.75 13.63 4.47
CA VAL A 133 8.18 13.29 5.78
C VAL A 133 8.03 14.51 6.67
N LEU A 134 8.94 15.47 6.52
CA LEU A 134 8.93 16.76 7.18
C LEU A 134 9.21 17.83 6.12
N ASP A 135 8.39 18.87 6.13
CA ASP A 135 8.49 20.00 5.20
C ASP A 135 8.24 21.28 6.01
N ASP A 136 9.24 22.17 6.00
CA ASP A 136 9.30 23.44 6.74
C ASP A 136 8.12 24.38 6.38
N GLY A 137 7.54 24.25 5.18
CA GLY A 137 6.48 25.14 4.70
C GLY A 137 5.06 24.77 5.14
N LEU A 138 4.86 23.64 5.81
CA LEU A 138 3.54 23.08 6.05
C LEU A 138 3.29 22.86 7.55
N PRO A 139 2.09 23.22 8.08
CA PRO A 139 1.77 22.95 9.47
C PRO A 139 1.94 21.44 9.76
N MET A 140 2.53 21.08 10.90
CA MET A 140 2.84 19.67 11.23
C MET A 140 1.65 18.70 11.11
N ALA A 141 0.42 19.22 11.17
CA ALA A 141 -0.80 18.44 10.93
C ALA A 141 -0.94 17.91 9.48
N THR A 142 -0.16 18.42 8.52
CA THR A 142 -0.25 18.07 7.09
C THR A 142 0.97 17.34 6.51
N THR A 143 2.09 17.24 7.24
CA THR A 143 3.42 16.99 6.63
C THR A 143 3.84 15.54 6.44
N SER A 144 3.18 14.54 7.04
CA SER A 144 3.51 13.13 6.75
C SER A 144 2.29 12.37 6.25
N VAL A 145 2.02 12.49 4.95
CA VAL A 145 1.06 11.61 4.30
C VAL A 145 1.74 10.26 4.07
N LEU A 146 1.84 9.46 5.14
CA LEU A 146 2.14 8.04 4.99
C LEU A 146 1.17 7.45 3.94
N PRO A 147 1.65 6.59 3.02
CA PRO A 147 0.82 6.08 1.93
C PRO A 147 -0.44 5.39 2.47
N SER A 148 -1.54 5.44 1.71
CA SER A 148 -2.84 4.96 2.17
C SER A 148 -2.83 3.50 2.64
N LEU A 149 -1.99 2.66 2.01
CA LEU A 149 -1.83 1.25 2.40
C LEU A 149 -1.36 1.08 3.85
N THR A 150 -0.52 1.99 4.37
CA THR A 150 0.00 1.94 5.74
C THR A 150 -1.03 2.40 6.79
N LYS A 151 -2.19 2.91 6.35
CA LYS A 151 -3.30 3.40 7.19
C LYS A 151 -4.49 2.43 7.24
N THR A 152 -4.32 1.21 6.74
CA THR A 152 -5.37 0.19 6.66
C THR A 152 -5.52 -0.61 7.98
N CYS A 153 -5.91 -1.89 7.91
CA CYS A 153 -6.04 -2.72 9.11
C CYS A 153 -4.68 -3.02 9.75
N ARG A 154 -4.69 -3.42 11.03
CA ARG A 154 -3.47 -3.60 11.85
C ARG A 154 -2.39 -4.44 11.17
N GLN A 155 -2.78 -5.58 10.57
CA GLN A 155 -1.83 -6.50 9.95
C GLN A 155 -1.18 -5.90 8.70
N ILE A 156 -1.99 -5.40 7.76
CA ILE A 156 -1.48 -4.75 6.54
C ILE A 156 -0.63 -3.54 6.90
N ARG A 157 -1.05 -2.74 7.89
CA ARG A 157 -0.25 -1.61 8.40
C ARG A 157 1.13 -2.06 8.88
N GLN A 158 1.21 -3.11 9.70
CA GLN A 158 2.49 -3.62 10.21
C GLN A 158 3.42 -4.11 9.09
N GLU A 159 2.88 -4.92 8.17
CA GLU A 159 3.62 -5.48 7.04
C GLU A 159 4.06 -4.39 6.06
N SER A 160 3.15 -3.48 5.69
CA SER A 160 3.43 -2.45 4.69
C SER A 160 4.29 -1.30 5.22
N LEU A 161 4.14 -0.90 6.49
CA LEU A 161 4.92 0.21 7.06
C LEU A 161 6.39 -0.17 7.28
N SER A 162 6.64 -1.41 7.75
CA SER A 162 8.02 -1.93 7.86
C SER A 162 8.69 -1.99 6.50
N LEU A 163 7.99 -2.50 5.48
CA LEU A 163 8.47 -2.53 4.11
C LEU A 163 8.74 -1.11 3.58
N PHE A 164 7.79 -0.20 3.72
CA PHE A 164 7.89 1.17 3.25
C PHE A 164 9.12 1.88 3.82
N ILE A 165 9.27 1.85 5.15
CA ILE A 165 10.40 2.49 5.85
C ILE A 165 11.74 1.84 5.47
N SER A 166 11.77 0.53 5.19
CA SER A 166 13.00 -0.19 4.83
C SER A 166 13.47 -0.02 3.39
N SER A 167 12.55 0.30 2.48
CA SER A 167 12.81 0.34 1.04
C SER A 167 12.93 1.76 0.49
N ARG A 168 12.68 2.77 1.32
CA ARG A 168 12.65 4.17 0.91
C ARG A 168 13.67 5.01 1.65
N THR A 169 14.23 5.95 0.92
CA THR A 169 14.88 7.12 1.49
C THR A 169 13.79 8.12 1.87
N LEU A 170 13.82 8.55 3.13
CA LEU A 170 12.87 9.53 3.64
C LEU A 170 13.50 10.91 3.58
N ASP A 171 12.79 11.88 3.04
CA ASP A 171 13.27 13.25 2.96
C ASP A 171 12.74 14.04 4.15
N ILE A 172 13.67 14.66 4.87
CA ILE A 172 13.42 15.55 6.00
C ILE A 172 13.93 16.92 5.57
N SER A 173 13.00 17.84 5.36
CA SER A 173 13.34 19.23 5.08
C SER A 173 13.17 20.05 6.36
N LEU A 174 14.26 20.72 6.76
CA LEU A 174 14.31 21.55 7.96
C LEU A 174 14.81 22.95 7.60
N PRO A 175 14.37 23.98 8.34
CA PRO A 175 14.98 25.30 8.24
C PRO A 175 16.43 25.23 8.70
N VAL A 176 17.28 26.08 8.12
CA VAL A 176 18.69 26.13 8.56
C VAL A 176 18.77 26.59 10.01
N SER A 177 19.67 25.96 10.76
CA SER A 177 19.97 26.33 12.14
C SER A 177 21.20 27.24 12.17
N GLU A 178 21.00 28.54 12.30
CA GLU A 178 22.07 29.53 12.48
C GLU A 178 22.62 29.51 13.90
N ASP A 179 21.80 29.08 14.86
CA ASP A 179 22.14 28.97 16.27
C ASP A 179 21.66 27.64 16.89
N GLU A 180 22.10 27.40 18.13
CA GLU A 180 21.74 26.20 18.90
C GLU A 180 20.23 26.11 19.21
N SER A 181 19.56 27.25 19.39
CA SER A 181 18.11 27.27 19.71
C SER A 181 17.27 26.78 18.53
N GLN A 182 17.63 27.19 17.32
CA GLN A 182 17.02 26.70 16.08
C GLN A 182 17.32 25.21 15.86
N ALA A 183 18.57 24.77 16.12
CA ALA A 183 18.92 23.36 16.04
C ALA A 183 18.10 22.50 17.01
N LEU A 184 17.89 22.97 18.25
CA LEU A 184 17.05 22.31 19.23
C LEU A 184 15.58 22.23 18.78
N HIS A 185 15.05 23.29 18.18
CA HIS A 185 13.69 23.29 17.62
C HIS A 185 13.52 22.26 16.49
N ASN A 186 14.49 22.21 15.58
CA ASN A 186 14.55 21.22 14.51
C ASN A 186 14.60 19.79 15.07
N ILE A 187 15.38 19.57 16.12
CA ILE A 187 15.48 18.29 16.80
C ILE A 187 14.14 17.88 17.43
N ASP A 188 13.42 18.80 18.06
CA ASP A 188 12.11 18.50 18.64
C ASP A 188 11.08 18.13 17.55
N THR A 189 11.20 18.73 16.37
CA THR A 189 10.41 18.36 15.19
C THR A 189 10.71 16.92 14.74
N VAL A 190 12.00 16.55 14.66
CA VAL A 190 12.44 15.19 14.32
C VAL A 190 11.99 14.18 15.38
N LYS A 191 12.08 14.51 16.68
CA LYS A 191 11.59 13.66 17.77
C LYS A 191 10.09 13.42 17.65
N LEU A 192 9.31 14.49 17.44
CA LEU A 192 7.86 14.39 17.31
C LEU A 192 7.45 13.52 16.11
N TRP A 193 8.16 13.64 14.99
CA TRP A 193 7.98 12.73 13.86
C TRP A 193 8.30 11.28 14.22
N ALA A 194 9.46 11.05 14.84
CA ALA A 194 9.92 9.73 15.24
C ALA A 194 8.91 9.06 16.19
N GLU A 195 8.34 9.79 17.13
CA GLU A 195 7.33 9.31 18.07
C GLU A 195 5.99 8.99 17.40
N ASN A 196 5.52 9.84 16.50
CA ASN A 196 4.18 9.73 15.92
C ASN A 196 4.11 8.75 14.75
N CYS A 197 5.12 8.74 13.89
CA CYS A 197 5.04 8.08 12.59
C CYS A 197 5.85 6.79 12.55
N ALA A 198 7.07 6.81 13.10
CA ALA A 198 8.02 5.73 12.92
C ALA A 198 8.07 4.76 14.11
N LYS A 199 8.07 5.25 15.35
CA LYS A 199 8.08 4.50 16.63
C LYS A 199 8.72 3.11 16.54
N ALA A 200 7.91 2.05 16.54
CA ALA A 200 8.36 0.66 16.54
C ALA A 200 9.04 0.20 15.22
N TYR A 201 8.94 1.01 14.18
CA TYR A 201 9.46 0.74 12.84
C TYR A 201 10.78 1.47 12.56
N LEU A 202 11.31 2.27 13.50
CA LEU A 202 12.60 2.94 13.34
C LEU A 202 13.75 1.95 13.07
N ARG A 203 13.72 0.74 13.65
CA ARG A 203 14.63 -0.38 13.30
C ARG A 203 14.72 -0.68 11.82
N HIS A 204 13.67 -0.37 11.05
CA HIS A 204 13.60 -0.62 9.63
C HIS A 204 14.13 0.55 8.80
N LEU A 205 14.36 1.72 9.38
CA LEU A 205 14.87 2.88 8.65
C LEU A 205 16.26 2.57 8.07
N ARG A 206 16.46 2.92 6.80
CA ARG A 206 17.72 2.64 6.08
C ARG A 206 18.38 3.89 5.52
N ALA A 207 17.61 4.89 5.11
CA ALA A 207 18.16 6.12 4.59
C ALA A 207 17.24 7.30 4.87
N VAL A 208 17.84 8.43 5.18
CA VAL A 208 17.21 9.73 5.30
C VAL A 208 18.03 10.72 4.49
N ASN A 209 17.38 11.48 3.60
CA ASN A 209 17.98 12.71 3.10
C ASN A 209 17.51 13.84 3.98
N LEU A 210 18.46 14.61 4.49
CA LEU A 210 18.22 15.78 5.29
C LEU A 210 18.56 16.99 4.43
N SER A 211 17.56 17.75 4.03
CA SER A 211 17.72 18.95 3.20
C SER A 211 17.51 20.19 4.05
N TYR A 212 18.47 21.10 4.02
CA TYR A 212 18.38 22.38 4.71
C TYR A 212 18.09 23.48 3.70
N HIS A 213 16.91 24.09 3.73
CA HIS A 213 16.60 25.19 2.82
C HIS A 213 16.96 26.54 3.43
N MET A 214 17.81 27.30 2.73
CA MET A 214 18.01 28.73 2.99
C MET A 214 17.17 29.54 2.00
N SER A 215 16.64 30.68 2.44
CA SER A 215 15.91 31.60 1.54
C SER A 215 16.84 32.35 0.58
N THR A 216 18.12 32.48 0.93
CA THR A 216 19.11 33.34 0.23
C THR A 216 20.26 32.59 -0.43
N PHE A 217 20.51 31.33 -0.08
CA PHE A 217 21.61 30.52 -0.59
C PHE A 217 21.14 29.11 -0.96
N PRO A 218 21.84 28.41 -1.88
CA PRO A 218 21.58 27.00 -2.10
C PRO A 218 21.81 26.28 -0.77
N GLY A 219 20.79 25.56 -0.33
CA GLY A 219 20.83 24.70 0.84
C GLY A 219 21.97 23.68 0.81
N PHE A 220 22.09 22.89 1.86
CA PHE A 220 22.92 21.70 1.83
C PHE A 220 22.07 20.46 2.11
N ASP A 221 22.39 19.41 1.38
CA ASP A 221 21.75 18.12 1.50
C ASP A 221 22.72 17.13 2.15
N CYS A 222 22.21 16.37 3.10
CA CYS A 222 22.96 15.38 3.82
C CYS A 222 22.24 14.04 3.74
N ASN A 223 22.90 13.03 3.18
CA ASN A 223 22.41 11.67 3.21
C ASN A 223 22.90 10.98 4.50
N LEU A 224 21.96 10.52 5.31
CA LEU A 224 22.21 9.63 6.44
C LEU A 224 21.72 8.24 6.05
N SER A 225 22.61 7.27 5.98
CA SER A 225 22.26 5.89 5.63
C SER A 225 22.78 4.87 6.62
N PHE A 226 22.08 3.75 6.72
CA PHE A 226 22.43 2.62 7.57
C PHE A 226 22.35 1.32 6.78
N THR A 227 23.43 0.55 6.80
CA THR A 227 23.43 -0.84 6.37
C THR A 227 24.08 -1.74 7.42
N GLU A 228 23.72 -3.03 7.44
CA GLU A 228 24.32 -3.97 8.40
C GLU A 228 25.83 -4.17 8.16
N HIS A 229 26.32 -3.90 6.94
CA HIS A 229 27.72 -4.09 6.57
C HIS A 229 28.56 -2.83 6.79
N SER A 230 28.02 -1.65 6.44
CA SER A 230 28.73 -0.37 6.52
C SER A 230 28.45 0.42 7.80
N GLY A 231 27.44 0.04 8.60
CA GLY A 231 27.01 0.81 9.77
C GLY A 231 26.31 2.11 9.38
N LEU A 232 26.31 3.08 10.29
CA LEU A 232 25.83 4.43 10.02
C LEU A 232 26.84 5.20 9.16
N GLN A 233 26.36 5.86 8.10
CA GLN A 233 27.14 6.72 7.22
C GLN A 233 26.44 8.07 7.08
N ILE A 234 27.22 9.15 7.10
CA ILE A 234 26.75 10.52 6.90
C ILE A 234 27.60 11.16 5.80
N SER A 235 26.98 11.55 4.70
CA SER A 235 27.64 12.19 3.56
C SER A 235 26.90 13.45 3.14
N LEU A 236 27.64 14.53 2.92
CA LEU A 236 27.12 15.72 2.27
C LEU A 236 26.99 15.45 0.75
N GLU A 237 25.82 15.70 0.20
CA GLU A 237 25.61 15.75 -1.23
C GLU A 237 25.92 17.18 -1.69
N SER A 238 27.00 17.36 -2.45
CA SER A 238 27.31 18.67 -3.04
C SER A 238 26.74 18.72 -4.45
N ASP A 239 25.79 19.62 -4.68
CA ASP A 239 25.53 20.08 -6.04
C ASP A 239 26.77 20.81 -6.58
N ASP A 240 27.07 20.66 -7.87
CA ASP A 240 28.27 21.22 -8.52
C ASP A 240 28.43 22.75 -8.33
N ALA A 241 27.38 23.46 -7.89
CA ALA A 241 27.42 24.88 -7.54
C ALA A 241 28.15 25.19 -6.22
N TRP A 242 28.28 24.21 -5.30
CA TRP A 242 28.92 24.34 -3.99
C TRP A 242 30.46 24.23 -4.00
N ILE A 243 31.04 23.91 -5.17
CA ILE A 243 32.49 23.71 -5.37
C ILE A 243 33.33 24.94 -4.91
N TYR A 244 32.73 26.12 -4.77
CA TYR A 244 33.41 27.35 -4.34
C TYR A 244 33.62 27.49 -2.81
N ALA A 245 33.03 26.63 -1.96
CA ALA A 245 33.17 26.69 -0.49
C ALA A 245 33.99 25.53 0.11
N ASN A 246 35.01 25.05 -0.62
CA ASN A 246 35.65 23.75 -0.38
C ASN A 246 36.19 23.53 1.04
N GLN A 247 36.80 24.54 1.69
CA GLN A 247 37.37 24.35 3.03
C GLN A 247 36.32 24.23 4.15
N LYS A 248 35.25 25.04 4.10
CA LYS A 248 34.17 24.98 5.10
C LYS A 248 33.37 23.68 4.96
N ALA A 249 33.09 23.26 3.72
CA ALA A 249 32.43 21.99 3.43
C ALA A 249 33.29 20.79 3.89
N GLU A 250 34.59 20.79 3.63
CA GLU A 250 35.51 19.75 4.12
C GLU A 250 35.57 19.68 5.65
N ALA A 251 35.65 20.85 6.32
CA ALA A 251 35.63 20.92 7.78
C ALA A 251 34.32 20.37 8.35
N LYS A 252 33.17 20.73 7.76
CA LYS A 252 31.86 20.19 8.15
C LYS A 252 31.76 18.69 7.90
N GLN A 253 32.20 18.22 6.73
CA GLN A 253 32.21 16.80 6.40
C GLN A 253 33.06 16.00 7.38
N LYS A 254 34.18 16.56 7.84
CA LYS A 254 35.01 15.97 8.88
C LYS A 254 34.28 15.92 10.22
N GLN A 255 33.66 17.02 10.64
CA GLN A 255 32.83 17.08 11.87
C GLN A 255 31.71 16.03 11.84
N LEU A 256 31.00 15.90 10.72
CA LEU A 256 29.92 14.91 10.53
C LEU A 256 30.44 13.47 10.56
N LYS A 257 31.64 13.20 10.03
CA LYS A 257 32.28 11.88 10.11
C LYS A 257 32.64 11.51 11.55
N GLU A 258 33.27 12.42 12.29
CA GLU A 258 33.60 12.23 13.70
C GLU A 258 32.33 11.98 14.55
N HIS A 259 31.26 12.73 14.25
CA HIS A 259 29.94 12.50 14.84
C HIS A 259 29.38 11.11 14.51
N ALA A 260 29.40 10.72 13.24
CA ALA A 260 28.94 9.40 12.81
C ALA A 260 29.70 8.25 13.50
N GLU A 261 31.02 8.38 13.67
CA GLU A 261 31.85 7.40 14.37
C GLU A 261 31.49 7.28 15.86
N LYS A 262 31.22 8.40 16.53
CA LYS A 262 30.74 8.43 17.92
C LYS A 262 29.39 7.70 18.07
N ILE A 263 28.43 8.00 17.18
CA ILE A 263 27.12 7.35 17.18
C ILE A 263 27.23 5.86 16.83
N GLU A 264 28.11 5.48 15.91
CA GLU A 264 28.37 4.09 15.55
C GLU A 264 28.94 3.27 16.72
N ALA A 265 29.77 3.88 17.58
CA ALA A 265 30.23 3.25 18.81
C ALA A 265 29.07 2.97 19.78
N GLU A 266 28.18 3.94 20.01
CA GLU A 266 26.97 3.76 20.83
C GLU A 266 26.01 2.73 20.22
N ARG A 267 25.83 2.77 18.89
CA ARG A 267 24.99 1.83 18.13
C ARG A 267 25.37 0.39 18.38
N ARG A 268 26.67 0.07 18.33
CA ARG A 268 27.19 -1.30 18.55
C ARG A 268 26.93 -1.80 19.96
N VAL A 269 26.98 -0.91 20.95
CA VAL A 269 26.70 -1.25 22.36
C VAL A 269 25.21 -1.51 22.59
N LEU A 270 24.36 -0.71 21.94
CA LEU A 270 22.91 -0.72 22.14
C LEU A 270 22.14 -1.59 21.13
N ASP A 271 22.83 -2.23 20.18
CA ASP A 271 22.27 -2.98 19.03
C ASP A 271 21.23 -2.16 18.24
N LEU A 272 21.51 -0.87 18.06
CA LEU A 272 20.64 0.01 17.28
C LEU A 272 20.81 -0.30 15.78
N LYS A 273 19.69 -0.22 15.04
CA LYS A 273 19.67 -0.36 13.58
C LYS A 273 19.33 1.01 12.97
N GLY A 274 18.18 1.13 12.30
CA GLY A 274 17.73 2.41 11.76
C GLY A 274 17.50 3.49 12.81
N GLU A 275 17.36 3.12 14.09
CA GLU A 275 17.33 4.04 15.22
C GLU A 275 18.60 4.92 15.29
N SER A 276 19.75 4.43 14.82
CA SER A 276 21.00 5.20 14.85
C SER A 276 20.96 6.44 13.95
N ILE A 277 20.15 6.42 12.88
CA ILE A 277 19.95 7.58 12.02
C ILE A 277 19.24 8.68 12.81
N VAL A 278 18.15 8.34 13.51
CA VAL A 278 17.43 9.31 14.35
C VAL A 278 18.29 9.77 15.52
N LEU A 279 19.04 8.86 16.14
CA LEU A 279 19.98 9.21 17.20
C LEU A 279 21.03 10.22 16.73
N ALA A 280 21.58 10.03 15.53
CA ALA A 280 22.55 10.97 14.94
C ALA A 280 21.96 12.38 14.75
N LEU A 281 20.68 12.47 14.37
CA LEU A 281 20.00 13.75 14.20
C LEU A 281 19.76 14.48 15.53
N ILE A 282 19.49 13.75 16.63
CA ILE A 282 19.02 14.37 17.88
C ILE A 282 20.09 14.50 18.98
N ARG A 283 21.21 13.77 18.89
CA ARG A 283 22.17 13.62 19.99
C ARG A 283 22.98 14.87 20.26
N ASP A 284 23.57 15.45 19.22
CA ASP A 284 24.49 16.59 19.31
C ASP A 284 23.99 17.72 18.37
N PRO A 285 23.10 18.63 18.86
CA PRO A 285 22.50 19.70 18.04
C PRO A 285 23.50 20.60 17.35
N GLU A 286 24.61 20.88 18.01
CA GLU A 286 25.68 21.77 17.55
C GLU A 286 26.30 21.31 16.21
N VAL A 287 26.28 20.00 15.94
CA VAL A 287 26.79 19.44 14.68
C VAL A 287 25.91 19.86 13.50
N TRP A 288 24.67 20.28 13.74
CA TRP A 288 23.72 20.72 12.72
C TRP A 288 23.61 22.25 12.57
N VAL A 289 24.35 23.01 13.39
CA VAL A 289 24.41 24.46 13.30
C VAL A 289 25.32 24.88 12.14
N TRP A 290 24.87 25.87 11.37
CA TRP A 290 25.58 26.50 10.26
C TRP A 290 25.67 28.01 10.49
N SER A 291 26.74 28.46 11.15
CA SER A 291 26.99 29.88 11.38
C SER A 291 27.90 30.47 10.29
N ASP A 292 27.49 31.55 9.65
CA ASP A 292 28.32 32.25 8.66
C ASP A 292 29.54 32.95 9.27
N ASP A 293 29.48 33.26 10.58
CA ASP A 293 30.42 34.11 11.33
C ASP A 293 31.81 33.51 11.61
N GLN A 294 32.13 32.32 11.10
CA GLN A 294 33.49 31.79 11.21
C GLN A 294 34.38 32.32 10.08
N GLY A 295 34.83 33.56 10.23
CA GLY A 295 36.04 34.10 9.57
C GLY A 295 35.84 35.36 8.74
N GLU A 296 35.94 36.52 9.38
CA GLU A 296 36.86 37.58 8.91
C GLU A 296 38.21 37.41 9.62
#